data_AF-A0A2W4IIE3-F1
#
_entry.id   AF-A0A2W4IIE3-F1
#
_cell.length_a   1.000
_cell.length_b   1.000
_cell.length_c   1.000
_cell.angle_alpha   90.00
_cell.angle_beta   90.00
_cell.angle_gamma   90.00
#
_symmetry.space_group_name_H-M   'P 1'
#
loop_
_entity.id
_entity.type
_entity.pdbx_description
1 polymer ?
#
loop_
_entity_poly.entity_id
_entity_poly.type
_entity_poly.pdbx_seq_one_letter_code
_entity_poly.pdbx_strand_id
1 'polypeptide(L)'
;MENTENMLLLKKTYWQVQSVKTNFDRNGNVASLYMLLANPKVHQYTKKLYFTISDFVDHFGNPTEFTEVGISAACVGLWVQLNEYMEVLEEEPVQTKSSF
;
A
#
# COMPACT_ATOMS: atom_id res chain seq x y z
N MET A 1 -31.54 11.26 20.07
CA MET A 1 -30.18 11.63 19.62
C MET A 1 -29.51 10.32 19.29
N GLU A 2 -29.55 9.95 18.01
CA GLU A 2 -28.96 8.70 17.53
C GLU A 2 -27.44 8.87 17.45
N ASN A 3 -26.71 7.88 17.96
CA ASN A 3 -25.26 7.81 17.93
C ASN A 3 -24.74 7.96 16.49
N THR A 4 -24.20 9.13 16.16
CA THR A 4 -23.28 9.35 15.04
C THR A 4 -21.93 8.69 15.37
N GLU A 5 -21.93 7.37 15.58
CA GLU A 5 -20.70 6.59 15.60
C GLU A 5 -20.20 6.50 14.15
N ASN A 6 -19.28 7.40 13.78
CA ASN A 6 -18.35 7.35 12.66
C ASN A 6 -18.61 6.18 11.69
N MET A 7 -19.45 6.39 10.67
CA MET A 7 -19.68 5.41 9.62
C MET A 7 -18.39 5.17 8.83
N LEU A 8 -17.59 4.20 9.25
CA LEU A 8 -16.38 3.78 8.54
C LEU A 8 -16.78 3.04 7.25
N LEU A 9 -16.56 3.67 6.10
CA LEU A 9 -16.77 3.01 4.81
C LEU A 9 -15.52 2.21 4.45
N LEU A 10 -15.67 0.90 4.23
CA LEU A 10 -14.58 0.06 3.74
C LEU A 10 -14.51 0.13 2.21
N LYS A 11 -13.49 0.78 1.67
CA LYS A 11 -13.20 0.78 0.24
C LYS A 11 -12.24 -0.35 -0.11
N LYS A 12 -12.67 -1.28 -0.95
CA LYS A 12 -11.82 -2.36 -1.49
C LYS A 12 -11.34 -1.99 -2.88
N THR A 13 -10.02 -1.87 -3.07
CA THR A 13 -9.43 -1.52 -4.37
C THR A 13 -8.21 -2.37 -4.65
N TYR A 14 -8.03 -2.79 -5.90
CA TYR A 14 -6.82 -3.49 -6.34
C TYR A 14 -5.72 -2.51 -6.72
N TRP A 15 -4.50 -2.84 -6.37
CA TRP A 15 -3.31 -2.05 -6.62
C TRP A 15 -2.20 -2.94 -7.18
N GLN A 16 -1.46 -2.47 -8.17
CA GLN A 16 -0.35 -3.23 -8.73
C GLN A 16 0.96 -2.83 -8.06
N VAL A 17 1.76 -3.82 -7.67
CA VAL A 17 3.13 -3.59 -7.18
C VAL A 17 4.02 -3.11 -8.33
N GLN A 18 4.58 -1.91 -8.21
CA GLN A 18 5.43 -1.28 -9.23
C GLN A 18 6.91 -1.47 -8.93
N SER A 19 7.30 -1.34 -7.67
CA SER A 19 8.69 -1.49 -7.25
C SER A 19 8.79 -1.82 -5.78
N VAL A 20 9.92 -2.39 -5.41
CA VAL A 20 10.28 -2.70 -4.02
C VAL A 20 11.61 -2.05 -3.70
N LYS A 21 11.73 -1.54 -2.47
CA LYS A 21 12.99 -1.09 -1.90
C LYS A 21 13.25 -1.80 -0.58
N THR A 22 14.41 -2.42 -0.44
CA THR A 22 14.78 -3.15 0.78
C THR A 22 15.61 -2.29 1.73
N ASN A 23 15.50 -2.54 3.02
CA ASN A 23 16.39 -2.01 4.05
C ASN A 23 17.13 -3.16 4.74
N PHE A 24 18.35 -2.87 5.18
CA PHE A 24 19.25 -3.84 5.77
C PHE A 24 19.44 -3.59 7.27
N ASP A 25 19.63 -4.66 8.05
CA ASP A 25 20.07 -4.57 9.43
C ASP A 25 21.59 -4.31 9.54
N ARG A 26 22.11 -4.27 10.77
CA ARG A 26 23.55 -4.05 11.04
C ARG A 26 24.44 -5.20 10.55
N ASN A 27 23.88 -6.37 10.29
CA ASN A 27 24.58 -7.56 9.83
C ASN A 27 24.51 -7.72 8.30
N GLY A 28 23.84 -6.80 7.60
CA GLY A 28 23.66 -6.85 6.15
C GLY A 28 22.51 -7.76 5.69
N ASN A 29 21.67 -8.26 6.60
CA ASN A 29 20.47 -9.00 6.24
C ASN A 29 19.34 -8.06 5.86
N VAL A 30 18.48 -8.46 4.92
CA VAL A 30 17.25 -7.71 4.66
C VAL A 30 16.35 -7.78 5.88
N ALA A 31 16.00 -6.62 6.44
CA ALA A 31 15.20 -6.51 7.66
C ALA A 31 13.75 -6.09 7.37
N SER A 32 13.55 -5.31 6.31
CA SER A 32 12.26 -4.75 5.95
C SER A 32 12.26 -4.29 4.50
N LEU A 33 11.08 -3.97 3.99
CA LEU A 33 10.93 -3.46 2.63
C LEU A 33 9.80 -2.44 2.53
N TYR A 34 9.91 -1.57 1.54
CA TYR A 34 8.85 -0.69 1.10
C TYR A 34 8.37 -1.11 -0.28
N MET A 35 7.06 -1.25 -0.45
CA MET A 35 6.43 -1.50 -1.75
C MET A 35 5.76 -0.23 -2.27
N LEU A 36 6.06 0.14 -3.51
CA LEU A 36 5.33 1.15 -4.24
C LEU A 36 4.22 0.48 -5.04
N LEU A 37 2.99 0.96 -4.86
CA LEU A 37 1.81 0.47 -5.51
C LEU A 37 1.20 1.56 -6.40
N ALA A 38 0.66 1.17 -7.55
CA ALA A 38 -0.08 2.07 -8.43
C ALA A 38 -1.35 1.40 -8.94
N ASN A 39 -2.39 2.21 -9.15
CA ASN A 39 -3.58 1.79 -9.86
C ASN A 39 -3.87 2.82 -10.98
N PRO A 40 -3.69 2.47 -12.26
CA PRO A 40 -3.90 3.40 -13.38
C PRO A 40 -5.36 3.85 -13.52
N LYS A 41 -6.33 3.09 -13.00
CA LYS A 41 -7.75 3.46 -12.99
C LYS A 41 -8.08 4.52 -11.94
N VAL A 42 -7.27 4.60 -10.88
CA VAL A 42 -7.36 5.63 -9.84
C VAL A 42 -6.25 6.64 -10.14
N HIS A 43 -6.39 7.31 -11.29
CA HIS A 43 -5.41 8.23 -11.85
C HIS A 43 -4.95 9.23 -10.76
N GLN A 44 -3.63 9.41 -10.62
CA GLN A 44 -2.92 10.31 -9.67
C GLN A 44 -2.55 9.81 -8.26
N TYR A 45 -2.87 8.56 -7.88
CA TYR A 45 -2.46 8.06 -6.57
C TYR A 45 -1.47 6.90 -6.69
N THR A 46 -0.28 7.06 -6.11
CA THR A 46 0.60 5.94 -5.75
C THR A 46 0.51 5.73 -4.24
N LYS A 47 0.64 4.48 -3.79
CA LYS A 47 0.67 4.13 -2.36
C LYS A 47 2.01 3.49 -2.04
N LYS A 48 2.56 3.84 -0.87
CA LYS A 48 3.78 3.22 -0.36
C LYS A 48 3.42 2.45 0.91
N LEU A 49 3.68 1.15 0.91
CA LEU A 49 3.47 0.29 2.08
C LEU A 49 4.81 -0.13 2.66
N TYR A 50 4.86 -0.24 3.98
CA TYR A 50 5.98 -0.83 4.71
C TYR A 50 5.64 -2.25 5.12
N PHE A 51 6.60 -3.16 4.98
CA PHE A 51 6.48 -4.55 5.42
C PHE A 51 7.73 -4.94 6.21
N THR A 52 7.52 -5.65 7.32
CA THR A 52 8.57 -6.51 7.87
C THR A 52 8.74 -7.72 6.95
N ILE A 53 9.88 -8.42 7.07
CA ILE A 53 10.11 -9.62 6.26
C ILE A 53 9.13 -10.75 6.63
N SER A 54 8.72 -10.86 7.90
CA SER A 54 7.70 -11.83 8.31
C SER A 54 6.37 -11.55 7.60
N ASP A 55 5.89 -10.30 7.66
CA ASP A 55 4.63 -9.92 7.01
C ASP A 55 4.68 -10.18 5.51
N PHE A 56 5.83 -9.92 4.87
CA PHE A 56 6.02 -10.23 3.46
C PHE A 56 5.85 -11.72 3.17
N VAL A 57 6.53 -12.59 3.93
CA VAL A 57 6.48 -14.04 3.73
C VAL A 57 5.06 -14.56 3.96
N ASP A 58 4.33 -14.01 4.93
CA ASP A 58 2.94 -14.41 5.20
C ASP A 58 2.00 -14.08 4.03
N HIS A 59 2.24 -12.99 3.31
CA HIS A 59 1.35 -12.54 2.22
C HIS A 59 1.78 -13.04 0.84
N PHE A 60 3.08 -13.15 0.58
CA PHE A 60 3.64 -13.44 -0.75
C PHE A 60 4.41 -14.76 -0.81
N GLY A 61 4.65 -15.41 0.33
CA GLY A 61 5.49 -16.60 0.45
C GLY A 61 6.98 -16.29 0.53
N ASN A 62 7.79 -17.34 0.65
CA ASN A 62 9.24 -17.20 0.69
C ASN A 62 9.80 -16.86 -0.71
N PRO A 63 10.58 -15.79 -0.85
CA PRO A 63 11.28 -15.52 -2.09
C PRO A 63 12.44 -16.51 -2.26
N THR A 64 12.87 -16.72 -3.51
CA THR A 64 14.04 -17.56 -3.82
C THR A 64 15.31 -17.06 -3.13
N GLU A 65 15.42 -15.74 -2.96
CA GLU A 65 16.49 -15.09 -2.23
C GLU A 65 15.96 -13.85 -1.49
N PHE A 66 16.47 -13.62 -0.28
CA PHE A 66 16.17 -12.41 0.50
C PHE A 66 17.09 -11.27 0.08
N THR A 67 16.91 -10.81 -1.16
CA THR A 67 17.57 -9.64 -1.75
C THR A 67 16.51 -8.71 -2.35
N GLU A 68 16.86 -7.47 -2.68
CA GLU A 68 15.94 -6.58 -3.41
C GLU A 68 15.47 -7.19 -4.74
N VAL A 69 16.36 -7.91 -5.43
CA VAL A 69 16.07 -8.55 -6.72
C VAL A 69 15.14 -9.74 -6.54
N GLY A 70 15.44 -10.65 -5.62
CA GLY A 70 14.60 -11.83 -5.35
C GLY A 70 13.21 -11.47 -4.84
N ILE A 71 13.12 -10.50 -3.94
CA ILE A 71 11.84 -9.99 -3.44
C ILE A 71 11.08 -9.31 -4.59
N SER A 72 11.74 -8.48 -5.40
CA SER A 72 11.08 -7.84 -6.55
C SER A 72 10.57 -8.87 -7.56
N ALA A 73 11.34 -9.91 -7.86
CA ALA A 73 10.92 -10.98 -8.76
C ALA A 73 9.71 -11.76 -8.24
N ALA A 74 9.55 -11.86 -6.92
CA ALA A 74 8.42 -12.55 -6.31
C ALA A 74 7.11 -11.77 -6.39
N CYS A 75 7.13 -10.43 -6.38
CA CYS A 75 5.90 -9.64 -6.18
C CYS A 75 5.65 -8.48 -7.17
N VAL A 76 6.65 -7.96 -7.88
CA VAL A 76 6.43 -6.86 -8.83
C VAL A 76 5.51 -7.32 -9.96
N GLY A 77 4.53 -6.48 -10.31
CA GLY A 77 3.51 -6.77 -11.31
C GLY A 77 2.27 -7.47 -10.75
N LEU A 78 2.34 -8.05 -9.54
CA LEU A 78 1.17 -8.63 -8.87
C LEU A 78 0.15 -7.55 -8.50
N TRP A 79 -1.12 -7.93 -8.57
CA TRP A 79 -2.24 -7.10 -8.11
C TRP A 79 -2.66 -7.54 -6.72
N VAL A 80 -2.59 -6.62 -5.76
CA VAL A 80 -3.00 -6.84 -4.37
C VAL A 80 -4.29 -6.09 -4.08
N GLN A 81 -5.20 -6.72 -3.32
CA GLN A 81 -6.40 -6.05 -2.85
C GLN A 81 -6.10 -5.35 -1.53
N LEU A 82 -6.32 -4.04 -1.48
CA LEU A 82 -6.25 -3.28 -0.24
C LEU A 82 -7.67 -2.92 0.21
N ASN A 83 -7.92 -3.10 1.50
CA ASN A 83 -9.12 -2.66 2.17
C ASN A 83 -8.76 -1.42 2.98
N GLU A 84 -9.38 -0.29 2.65
CA GLU A 84 -9.08 1.00 3.27
C GLU A 84 -10.33 1.52 3.99
N TYR A 85 -10.17 1.92 5.24
CA TYR A 85 -11.22 2.62 5.96
C TYR A 85 -11.21 4.08 5.51
N MET A 86 -12.36 4.54 5.03
CA MET A 86 -12.60 5.93 4.66
C MET A 86 -13.46 6.54 5.76
N GLU A 87 -12.99 7.66 6.33
CA GLU A 87 -13.84 8.53 7.11
C GLU A 87 -14.82 9.22 6.17
N VAL A 88 -16.11 9.11 6.47
CA VAL A 88 -17.13 9.91 5.81
C VAL A 88 -17.06 11.30 6.43
N LEU A 89 -16.56 12.27 5.67
CA LEU A 89 -16.66 13.67 6.07
C LEU A 89 -18.14 14.08 6.03
N GLU A 90 -18.64 14.67 7.11
CA GLU A 90 -20.04 15.13 7.18
C GLU A 90 -20.35 16.25 6.17
N GLU A 91 -19.32 16.97 5.70
CA GLU A 91 -19.45 18.04 4.72
C GLU A 91 -18.63 17.73 3.45
N GLU A 92 -19.20 18.01 2.27
CA GLU A 92 -18.45 17.93 1.01
C GLU A 92 -17.27 18.92 1.05
N PRO A 93 -16.05 18.52 0.63
CA PRO A 93 -14.92 19.43 0.58
C PRO A 93 -15.24 20.57 -0.37
N VAL A 94 -15.34 21.79 0.17
CA VAL A 94 -15.53 23.00 -0.64
C VAL A 94 -14.34 23.11 -1.60
N GLN A 95 -14.57 22.83 -2.88
CA GLN A 95 -13.60 23.12 -3.92
C GLN A 95 -13.35 24.64 -3.90
N THR A 96 -12.26 25.07 -3.29
CA THR A 96 -11.74 26.42 -3.53
C THR A 96 -11.32 26.47 -4.99
N LYS A 97 -12.24 26.91 -5.86
CA LYS A 97 -11.91 27.32 -7.22
C LYS A 97 -10.89 28.45 -7.10
N SER A 98 -9.61 28.12 -7.19
CA SER A 98 -8.60 29.12 -7.49
C SER A 98 -8.88 29.57 -8.92
N SER A 99 -9.43 30.76 -9.09
CA SER A 99 -9.46 31.44 -10.38
C SER A 99 -8.01 31.79 -10.72
N PHE A 100 -7.34 30.91 -11.46
CA PHE A 100 -6.16 31.27 -12.25
C PHE A 100 -6.60 31.86 -13.58
#